data_AF-A0A7S2IP46-F1
#
_entry.id   AF-A0A7S2IP46-F1
#
_cell.length_a   1.000
_cell.length_b   1.000
_cell.length_c   1.000
_cell.angle_alpha   90.00
_cell.angle_beta   90.00
_cell.angle_gamma   90.00
#
_symmetry.space_group_name_H-M   'P 1'
#
loop_
_entity.id
_entity.type
_entity.pdbx_description
1 polymer ?
#
loop_
_entity_poly.entity_id
_entity_poly.type
_entity_poly.pdbx_seq_one_letter_code
_entity_poly.pdbx_strand_id
1 'polypeptide(L)'
;MKKVLKSGIVDLILDWARAKQKVDLGKQLKGGTKNQQRVMGIPKLEDANFAGGKSSHECTLILTEGDSAKSLAVAGLSVIGRDRYGVFPLRGKVVNVRDANFKQVTGNAEIQNMLKIMGLDVKREYDSVRGLRYGSIMIMTDQDHDGSHIKGLLINMVHHWWPSLIKMNGFIKEFVTPIVKVWKEGKKDSERKDEKCFFTLAEYEKWQRRTNNGKGWKSKYYKGLGTSTAKEAKEYFRDIEQHELGFKWSSEQDCECIDLAFNKKRADDRKEWINGYTEGEHVDHSQSTLTYSDFVQKELVQFAKYDTYRSVPSMVDGFKPSQRKVLFCSFKKKLKNDIKVAQFVGYISEHSAYHHGETSLENTIINMAQNFVGSNNVNMLVPSGQFGTRLQGGKDHAAARYIYTRLAAATRMIFHPDDDKVLTYLDEEGQSIEPKWYCPILP
;
A
#
# COMPACT_ATOMS: atom_id res chain seq x y z
N MET A 1 -2.68 28.17 37.67
CA MET A 1 -2.58 27.59 36.31
C MET A 1 -1.39 26.65 36.15
N LYS A 2 -0.12 27.10 36.04
CA LYS A 2 1.04 26.19 35.86
C LYS A 2 1.25 25.14 36.99
N LYS A 3 0.91 25.45 38.24
CA LYS A 3 0.93 24.49 39.36
C LYS A 3 -0.21 23.45 39.31
N VAL A 4 -1.36 23.83 38.75
CA VAL A 4 -2.52 22.93 38.55
C VAL A 4 -2.25 22.00 37.36
N LEU A 5 -1.61 22.50 36.30
CA LEU A 5 -1.13 21.69 35.17
C LEU A 5 -0.10 20.62 35.58
N LYS A 6 0.66 20.86 36.66
CA LYS A 6 1.61 19.91 37.25
C LYS A 6 0.98 19.00 38.32
N SER A 7 -0.31 19.16 38.61
CA SER A 7 -1.02 18.29 39.55
C SER A 7 -1.56 17.07 38.81
N GLY A 8 -1.61 15.91 39.48
CA GLY A 8 -2.18 14.68 38.92
C GLY A 8 -3.68 14.78 38.57
N ILE A 9 -4.34 15.91 38.86
CA ILE A 9 -5.73 16.19 38.48
C ILE A 9 -5.88 16.25 36.96
N VAL A 10 -4.89 16.80 36.24
CA VAL A 10 -4.95 16.86 34.77
C VAL A 10 -4.87 15.44 34.19
N ASP A 11 -3.97 14.61 34.71
CA ASP A 11 -3.85 13.21 34.30
C ASP A 11 -5.14 12.43 34.60
N LEU A 12 -5.73 12.64 35.78
CA LEU A 12 -6.98 11.98 36.17
C LEU A 12 -8.18 12.41 35.29
N ILE A 13 -8.25 13.69 34.91
CA ILE A 13 -9.27 14.20 33.96
C ILE A 13 -9.03 13.62 32.57
N LEU A 14 -7.78 13.54 32.10
CA LEU A 14 -7.42 12.93 30.82
C LEU A 14 -7.77 11.44 30.78
N ASP A 15 -7.48 10.71 31.84
CA ASP A 15 -7.80 9.29 31.96
C ASP A 15 -9.31 9.06 32.03
N TRP A 16 -10.05 9.88 32.78
CA TRP A 16 -11.51 9.86 32.77
C TRP A 16 -12.07 10.18 31.38
N ALA A 17 -11.51 11.18 30.68
CA ALA A 17 -11.94 11.55 29.33
C ALA A 17 -11.67 10.42 28.32
N ARG A 18 -10.51 9.76 28.40
CA ARG A 18 -10.18 8.57 27.59
C ARG A 18 -11.10 7.40 27.89
N ALA A 19 -11.37 7.13 29.17
CA ALA A 19 -12.30 6.09 29.59
C ALA A 19 -13.71 6.36 29.07
N LYS A 20 -14.20 7.60 29.19
CA LYS A 20 -15.49 8.02 28.64
C LYS A 20 -15.54 7.90 27.12
N GLN A 21 -14.49 8.31 26.40
CA GLN A 21 -14.38 8.12 24.96
C GLN A 21 -14.43 6.64 24.56
N LYS A 22 -13.71 5.75 25.25
CA LYS A 22 -13.78 4.29 25.02
C LYS A 22 -15.19 3.76 25.29
N VAL A 23 -15.85 4.27 26.33
CA VAL A 23 -17.25 3.94 26.65
C VAL A 23 -18.21 4.40 25.55
N ASP A 24 -18.08 5.61 25.04
CA ASP A 24 -18.94 6.09 23.95
C ASP A 24 -18.61 5.38 22.63
N LEU A 25 -17.36 4.96 22.45
CA LEU A 25 -16.87 4.35 21.21
C LEU A 25 -17.53 3.00 21.04
N GLY A 26 -17.43 2.11 22.03
CA GLY A 26 -18.14 0.84 21.96
C GLY A 26 -19.66 0.93 22.22
N LYS A 27 -20.24 2.10 22.49
CA LYS A 27 -21.71 2.25 22.37
C LYS A 27 -22.13 2.39 20.90
N GLN A 28 -21.34 3.11 20.11
CA GLN A 28 -21.59 3.35 18.68
C GLN A 28 -21.02 2.23 17.80
N LEU A 29 -19.87 1.66 18.19
CA LEU A 29 -19.10 0.61 17.51
C LEU A 29 -19.40 -0.78 18.08
N LYS A 30 -20.67 -1.14 18.18
CA LYS A 30 -21.04 -2.52 18.49
C LYS A 30 -20.96 -3.35 17.22
N GLY A 31 -20.11 -4.38 17.21
CA GLY A 31 -20.25 -5.50 16.28
C GLY A 31 -21.66 -6.12 16.40
N GLY A 32 -22.13 -6.78 15.35
CA GLY A 32 -23.49 -7.34 15.28
C GLY A 32 -23.87 -8.17 16.52
N THR A 33 -25.18 -8.31 16.76
CA THR A 33 -25.73 -9.01 17.93
C THR A 33 -25.09 -10.40 18.11
N LYS A 34 -24.76 -10.79 19.35
CA LYS A 34 -24.28 -12.16 19.65
C LYS A 34 -25.19 -13.18 18.94
N ASN A 35 -24.59 -14.11 18.20
CA ASN A 35 -25.25 -15.15 17.39
C ASN A 35 -25.90 -14.69 16.07
N GLN A 36 -25.55 -13.52 15.53
CA GLN A 36 -25.98 -13.15 14.18
C GLN A 36 -25.23 -14.00 13.12
N GLN A 37 -25.90 -15.05 12.63
CA GLN A 37 -25.34 -15.95 11.61
C GLN A 37 -25.07 -15.25 10.28
N ARG A 38 -25.93 -14.32 9.84
CA ARG A 38 -25.76 -13.58 8.58
C ARG A 38 -25.68 -12.08 8.78
N VAL A 39 -24.70 -11.46 8.14
CA VAL A 39 -24.53 -10.00 8.14
C VAL A 39 -25.28 -9.38 6.97
N MET A 40 -26.27 -8.54 7.27
CA MET A 40 -27.06 -7.81 6.26
C MET A 40 -26.53 -6.38 6.11
N GLY A 41 -26.73 -5.79 4.92
CA GLY A 41 -26.43 -4.38 4.65
C GLY A 41 -24.99 -4.08 4.22
N ILE A 42 -24.19 -5.09 3.89
CA ILE A 42 -22.84 -4.93 3.33
C ILE A 42 -22.78 -5.67 1.97
N PRO A 43 -23.16 -5.02 0.86
CA PRO A 43 -23.30 -5.69 -0.44
C PRO A 43 -22.01 -6.30 -1.00
N LYS A 44 -20.84 -5.78 -0.60
CA LYS A 44 -19.53 -6.24 -1.09
C LYS A 44 -18.98 -7.45 -0.33
N LEU A 45 -19.62 -7.87 0.76
CA LEU A 45 -19.21 -9.03 1.54
C LEU A 45 -19.63 -10.33 0.84
N GLU A 46 -18.66 -11.19 0.56
CA GLU A 46 -18.90 -12.62 0.33
C GLU A 46 -18.73 -13.33 1.67
N ASP A 47 -19.83 -13.63 2.35
CA ASP A 47 -19.79 -14.19 3.70
C ASP A 47 -19.58 -15.72 3.63
N ALA A 48 -18.73 -16.27 4.50
CA ALA A 48 -18.55 -17.72 4.58
C ALA A 48 -19.82 -18.39 5.12
N ASN A 49 -20.17 -19.58 4.60
CA ASN A 49 -21.42 -20.25 5.02
C ASN A 49 -21.44 -20.61 6.51
N PHE A 50 -20.28 -20.88 7.11
CA PHE A 50 -20.17 -21.22 8.53
C PHE A 50 -19.84 -20.02 9.43
N ALA A 51 -19.72 -18.81 8.87
CA ALA A 51 -19.43 -17.60 9.64
C ALA A 51 -20.53 -17.32 10.67
N GLY A 52 -20.13 -17.02 11.91
CA GLY A 52 -21.06 -16.80 13.04
C GLY A 52 -21.81 -18.05 13.53
N GLY A 53 -21.56 -19.23 12.95
CA GLY A 53 -22.10 -20.52 13.38
C GLY A 53 -21.21 -21.23 14.41
N LYS A 54 -21.40 -22.55 14.57
CA LYS A 54 -20.61 -23.39 15.50
C LYS A 54 -19.13 -23.51 15.08
N SER A 55 -18.88 -23.59 13.77
CA SER A 55 -17.53 -23.68 13.17
C SER A 55 -16.96 -22.31 12.78
N SER A 56 -17.45 -21.21 13.40
CA SER A 56 -16.96 -19.86 13.10
C SER A 56 -15.46 -19.70 13.38
N HIS A 57 -14.94 -20.41 14.38
CA HIS A 57 -13.53 -20.43 14.74
C HIS A 57 -12.62 -21.09 13.69
N GLU A 58 -13.18 -21.88 12.78
CA GLU A 58 -12.47 -22.46 11.63
C GLU A 58 -12.55 -21.56 10.38
N CYS A 59 -13.35 -20.48 10.44
CA CYS A 59 -13.55 -19.60 9.32
C CYS A 59 -12.48 -18.50 9.24
N THR A 60 -12.07 -18.15 8.03
CA THR A 60 -11.09 -17.11 7.71
C THR A 60 -11.75 -16.01 6.87
N LEU A 61 -11.63 -14.75 7.30
CA LEU A 61 -12.06 -13.60 6.50
C LEU A 61 -10.88 -13.07 5.70
N ILE A 62 -10.97 -13.11 4.37
CA ILE A 62 -9.97 -12.54 3.46
C ILE A 62 -10.29 -11.05 3.26
N LEU A 63 -9.40 -10.18 3.74
CA LEU A 63 -9.45 -8.74 3.50
C LEU A 63 -8.60 -8.42 2.26
N THR A 64 -9.22 -7.89 1.23
CA THR A 64 -8.58 -7.68 -0.09
C THR A 64 -8.32 -6.20 -0.36
N GLU A 65 -7.19 -5.88 -1.00
CA GLU A 65 -6.88 -4.53 -1.47
C GLU A 65 -7.71 -4.19 -2.73
N GLY A 66 -8.84 -3.52 -2.53
CA GLY A 66 -9.72 -3.12 -3.62
C GLY A 66 -10.52 -4.27 -4.25
N ASP A 67 -11.35 -3.92 -5.24
CA ASP A 67 -12.24 -4.87 -5.90
C ASP A 67 -11.49 -5.84 -6.83
N SER A 68 -10.34 -5.42 -7.37
CA SER A 68 -9.47 -6.27 -8.22
C SER A 68 -8.97 -7.50 -7.47
N ALA A 69 -8.47 -7.30 -6.24
CA ALA A 69 -8.02 -8.40 -5.38
C ALA A 69 -9.20 -9.27 -4.91
N LYS A 70 -10.38 -8.68 -4.65
CA LYS A 70 -11.61 -9.45 -4.37
C LYS A 70 -11.93 -10.43 -5.50
N SER A 71 -11.85 -10.00 -6.75
CA SER A 71 -12.13 -10.89 -7.89
C SER A 71 -11.18 -12.09 -7.92
N LEU A 72 -9.91 -11.90 -7.59
CA LEU A 72 -8.93 -12.99 -7.49
C LEU A 72 -9.30 -13.96 -6.35
N ALA A 73 -9.61 -13.43 -5.17
CA ALA A 73 -10.01 -14.23 -4.02
C ALA A 73 -11.28 -15.05 -4.28
N VAL A 74 -12.30 -14.43 -4.90
CA VAL A 74 -13.57 -15.11 -5.25
C VAL A 74 -13.34 -16.22 -6.28
N ALA A 75 -12.43 -16.03 -7.25
CA ALA A 75 -12.03 -17.11 -8.15
C ALA A 75 -11.37 -18.26 -7.38
N GLY A 76 -10.53 -17.96 -6.40
CA GLY A 76 -9.91 -18.92 -5.48
C GLY A 76 -10.92 -19.72 -4.65
N LEU A 77 -11.96 -19.06 -4.14
CA LEU A 77 -13.05 -19.71 -3.38
C LEU A 77 -13.75 -20.83 -4.16
N SER A 78 -13.73 -20.81 -5.50
CA SER A 78 -14.30 -21.89 -6.30
C SER A 78 -13.55 -23.23 -6.17
N VAL A 79 -12.34 -23.22 -5.60
CA VAL A 79 -11.49 -24.40 -5.37
C VAL A 79 -11.62 -24.89 -3.94
N ILE A 80 -11.45 -24.00 -2.96
CA ILE A 80 -11.42 -24.34 -1.53
C ILE A 80 -12.81 -24.34 -0.87
N GLY A 81 -13.83 -23.90 -1.61
CA GLY A 81 -15.21 -23.79 -1.13
C GLY A 81 -15.50 -22.46 -0.42
N ARG A 82 -16.80 -22.22 -0.17
CA ARG A 82 -17.33 -21.00 0.48
C ARG A 82 -17.70 -21.22 1.95
N ASP A 83 -17.43 -22.41 2.49
CA ASP A 83 -17.89 -22.77 3.83
C ASP A 83 -17.07 -22.08 4.92
N ARG A 84 -15.74 -22.08 4.76
CA ARG A 84 -14.79 -21.55 5.74
C ARG A 84 -14.16 -20.22 5.35
N TYR A 85 -14.37 -19.73 4.13
CA TYR A 85 -13.67 -18.54 3.65
C TYR A 85 -14.66 -17.48 3.18
N GLY A 86 -14.54 -16.29 3.77
CA GLY A 86 -15.27 -15.09 3.35
C GLY A 86 -14.32 -14.08 2.72
N VAL A 87 -14.83 -13.15 1.92
CA VAL A 87 -14.03 -12.11 1.25
C VAL A 87 -14.68 -10.75 1.42
N PHE A 88 -13.88 -9.75 1.81
CA PHE A 88 -14.30 -8.36 1.90
C PHE A 88 -13.24 -7.40 1.34
N PRO A 89 -13.59 -6.51 0.40
CA PRO A 89 -12.65 -5.54 -0.18
C PRO A 89 -12.56 -4.27 0.65
N LEU A 90 -11.32 -3.83 0.91
CA LEU A 90 -10.98 -2.54 1.49
C LEU A 90 -10.94 -1.48 0.39
N ARG A 91 -11.39 -0.26 0.69
CA ARG A 91 -11.37 0.91 -0.17
C ARG A 91 -10.17 1.77 0.19
N GLY A 92 -9.00 1.31 -0.23
CA GLY A 92 -7.74 1.99 -0.02
C GLY A 92 -7.18 1.78 1.39
N LYS A 93 -6.46 2.79 1.89
CA LYS A 93 -5.71 2.70 3.15
C LYS A 93 -6.64 2.77 4.36
N VAL A 94 -6.51 1.80 5.25
CA VAL A 94 -7.21 1.78 6.53
C VAL A 94 -6.77 2.98 7.37
N VAL A 95 -7.71 3.61 8.08
CA VAL A 95 -7.39 4.74 8.95
C VAL A 95 -6.50 4.28 10.10
N ASN A 96 -5.42 5.03 10.39
CA ASN A 96 -4.61 4.78 11.59
C ASN A 96 -5.43 5.11 12.85
N VAL A 97 -5.94 4.07 13.51
CA VAL A 97 -6.84 4.19 14.66
C VAL A 97 -6.18 4.72 15.92
N ARG A 98 -4.84 4.69 16.04
CA ARG A 98 -4.11 5.24 17.20
C ARG A 98 -4.20 6.76 17.26
N ASP A 99 -4.20 7.39 16.09
CA ASP A 99 -4.15 8.83 15.93
C ASP A 99 -5.51 9.43 15.53
N ALA A 100 -6.44 8.59 15.09
CA ALA A 100 -7.76 9.02 14.67
C ALA A 100 -8.60 9.47 15.86
N ASN A 101 -9.26 10.62 15.70
CA ASN A 101 -10.23 11.07 16.69
C ASN A 101 -11.49 10.19 16.64
N PHE A 102 -12.27 10.23 17.72
CA PHE A 102 -13.50 9.47 17.86
C PHE A 102 -14.43 9.56 16.64
N LYS A 103 -14.66 10.77 16.13
CA LYS A 103 -15.57 11.02 15.00
C LYS A 103 -15.04 10.44 13.69
N GLN A 104 -13.72 10.44 13.49
CA GLN A 104 -13.08 9.84 12.32
C GLN A 104 -13.27 8.33 12.32
N VAL A 105 -13.12 7.68 13.48
CA VAL A 105 -13.32 6.23 13.61
C VAL A 105 -14.80 5.85 13.46
N THR A 106 -15.71 6.55 14.16
CA THR A 106 -17.15 6.22 14.11
C THR A 106 -17.81 6.57 12.80
N GLY A 107 -17.33 7.61 12.12
CA GLY A 107 -17.77 7.98 10.77
C GLY A 107 -17.18 7.12 9.66
N ASN A 108 -16.17 6.29 9.94
CA ASN A 108 -15.56 5.42 8.93
C ASN A 108 -16.38 4.15 8.73
N ALA A 109 -17.08 4.08 7.59
CA ALA A 109 -17.92 2.96 7.22
C ALA A 109 -17.16 1.63 7.04
N GLU A 110 -15.88 1.66 6.67
CA GLU A 110 -15.09 0.44 6.51
C GLU A 110 -14.78 -0.22 7.84
N ILE A 111 -14.39 0.59 8.83
CA ILE A 111 -14.19 0.13 10.21
C ILE A 111 -15.50 -0.46 10.74
N GLN A 112 -16.64 0.23 10.54
CA GLN A 112 -17.95 -0.29 10.95
C GLN A 112 -18.24 -1.66 10.32
N ASN A 113 -17.99 -1.77 9.02
CA ASN A 113 -18.23 -2.99 8.27
C ASN A 113 -17.33 -4.12 8.78
N MET A 114 -16.03 -3.89 8.96
CA MET A 114 -15.10 -4.90 9.49
C MET A 114 -15.51 -5.38 10.88
N LEU A 115 -15.84 -4.46 11.79
CA LEU A 115 -16.33 -4.79 13.13
C LEU A 115 -17.59 -5.66 13.07
N LYS A 116 -18.53 -5.29 12.20
CA LYS A 116 -19.78 -6.04 12.01
C LYS A 116 -19.55 -7.42 11.39
N ILE A 117 -18.68 -7.53 10.39
CA ILE A 117 -18.36 -8.79 9.70
C ILE A 117 -17.67 -9.77 10.65
N MET A 118 -16.70 -9.29 11.43
CA MET A 118 -15.95 -10.12 12.37
C MET A 118 -16.72 -10.40 13.67
N GLY A 119 -17.72 -9.58 14.02
CA GLY A 119 -18.38 -9.62 15.33
C GLY A 119 -17.50 -9.06 16.45
N LEU A 120 -16.66 -8.08 16.14
CA LEU A 120 -15.75 -7.44 17.08
C LEU A 120 -16.42 -6.28 17.81
N ASP A 121 -16.14 -6.16 19.10
CA ASP A 121 -16.57 -5.07 19.98
C ASP A 121 -15.31 -4.42 20.57
N VAL A 122 -15.15 -3.11 20.35
CA VAL A 122 -13.97 -2.34 20.77
C VAL A 122 -13.81 -2.30 22.30
N LYS A 123 -14.87 -2.57 23.08
CA LYS A 123 -14.79 -2.63 24.55
C LYS A 123 -14.38 -3.98 25.09
N ARG A 124 -14.56 -5.04 24.31
CA ARG A 124 -14.41 -6.41 24.77
C ARG A 124 -12.95 -6.82 24.67
N GLU A 125 -12.43 -7.42 25.73
CA GLU A 125 -11.20 -8.19 25.67
C GLU A 125 -11.52 -9.62 25.24
N TYR A 126 -10.66 -10.15 24.37
CA TYR A 126 -10.84 -11.48 23.78
C TYR A 126 -9.76 -12.41 24.31
N ASP A 127 -10.19 -13.43 25.06
CA ASP A 127 -9.37 -14.54 25.54
C ASP A 127 -9.31 -15.70 24.53
N SER A 128 -10.28 -15.76 23.63
CA SER A 128 -10.35 -16.71 22.53
C SER A 128 -11.08 -16.11 21.33
N VAL A 129 -10.92 -16.76 20.17
CA VAL A 129 -11.70 -16.45 18.97
C VAL A 129 -13.15 -16.97 19.03
N ARG A 130 -13.52 -17.70 20.10
CA ARG A 130 -14.87 -18.25 20.24
C ARG A 130 -15.88 -17.13 20.43
N GLY A 131 -16.93 -17.16 19.62
CA GLY A 131 -17.97 -16.13 19.60
C GLY A 131 -17.68 -14.96 18.65
N LEU A 132 -16.52 -14.94 18.00
CA LEU A 132 -16.32 -14.17 16.76
C LEU A 132 -17.00 -14.88 15.59
N ARG A 133 -17.31 -14.12 14.53
CA ARG A 133 -17.87 -14.69 13.30
C ARG A 133 -16.83 -15.41 12.44
N TYR A 134 -15.57 -15.04 12.59
CA TYR A 134 -14.42 -15.64 11.95
C TYR A 134 -13.31 -15.86 12.98
N GLY A 135 -12.60 -16.98 12.86
CA GLY A 135 -11.48 -17.34 13.73
C GLY A 135 -10.16 -16.71 13.33
N SER A 136 -10.01 -16.31 12.06
CA SER A 136 -8.83 -15.61 11.58
C SER A 136 -9.15 -14.60 10.48
N ILE A 137 -8.19 -13.70 10.26
CA ILE A 137 -8.18 -12.70 9.19
C ILE A 137 -6.99 -13.02 8.30
N MET A 138 -7.23 -13.12 6.99
CA MET A 138 -6.19 -13.25 5.98
C MET A 138 -6.12 -11.96 5.18
N ILE A 139 -4.96 -11.31 5.19
CA ILE A 139 -4.73 -10.05 4.48
C ILE A 139 -4.18 -10.36 3.10
N MET A 140 -4.86 -9.90 2.05
CA MET A 140 -4.53 -10.14 0.66
C MET A 140 -4.35 -8.80 -0.06
N THR A 141 -3.12 -8.33 -0.10
CA THR A 141 -2.72 -7.05 -0.72
C THR A 141 -1.83 -7.30 -1.93
N ASP A 142 -1.64 -6.26 -2.73
CA ASP A 142 -0.63 -6.26 -3.78
C ASP A 142 0.76 -6.47 -3.14
N GLN A 143 1.66 -7.13 -3.88
CA GLN A 143 3.04 -7.38 -3.41
C GLN A 143 3.91 -6.18 -3.76
N ASP A 144 3.49 -5.03 -3.23
CA ASP A 144 4.17 -3.76 -3.33
C ASP A 144 4.28 -3.07 -1.96
N HIS A 145 4.96 -1.93 -1.93
CA HIS A 145 5.17 -1.19 -0.70
C HIS A 145 3.87 -0.67 -0.07
N ASP A 146 2.87 -0.25 -0.86
CA ASP A 146 1.61 0.26 -0.33
C ASP A 146 0.76 -0.87 0.26
N GLY A 147 0.83 -2.08 -0.30
CA GLY A 147 0.26 -3.31 0.26
C GLY A 147 0.83 -3.63 1.65
N SER A 148 2.16 -3.60 1.81
CA SER A 148 2.81 -3.77 3.13
C SER A 148 2.32 -2.73 4.15
N HIS A 149 2.05 -1.49 3.73
CA HIS A 149 1.47 -0.48 4.62
C HIS A 149 0.03 -0.81 5.02
N ILE A 150 -0.81 -1.32 4.10
CA ILE A 150 -2.17 -1.76 4.41
C ILE A 150 -2.14 -2.91 5.43
N LYS A 151 -1.26 -3.90 5.25
CA LYS A 151 -1.04 -4.98 6.24
C LYS A 151 -0.71 -4.40 7.61
N GLY A 152 0.24 -3.47 7.66
CA GLY A 152 0.65 -2.81 8.90
C GLY A 152 -0.48 -2.03 9.57
N LEU A 153 -1.32 -1.31 8.80
CA LEU A 153 -2.47 -0.58 9.35
C LEU A 153 -3.53 -1.51 9.95
N LEU A 154 -3.78 -2.67 9.34
CA LEU A 154 -4.69 -3.69 9.88
C LEU A 154 -4.13 -4.31 11.17
N ILE A 155 -2.84 -4.68 11.17
CA ILE A 155 -2.14 -5.18 12.36
C ILE A 155 -2.20 -4.14 13.48
N ASN A 156 -1.95 -2.88 13.16
CA ASN A 156 -2.03 -1.77 14.08
C ASN A 156 -3.44 -1.59 14.67
N MET A 157 -4.48 -1.72 13.84
CA MET A 157 -5.87 -1.64 14.30
C MET A 157 -6.18 -2.75 15.32
N VAL A 158 -5.82 -4.00 15.00
CA VAL A 158 -6.03 -5.12 15.92
C VAL A 158 -5.20 -4.95 17.18
N HIS A 159 -3.93 -4.55 17.07
CA HIS A 159 -3.05 -4.28 18.21
C HIS A 159 -3.57 -3.15 19.11
N HIS A 160 -4.14 -2.09 18.54
CA HIS A 160 -4.60 -0.95 19.33
C HIS A 160 -5.88 -1.24 20.13
N TRP A 161 -6.84 -1.95 19.54
CA TRP A 161 -8.12 -2.22 20.20
C TRP A 161 -8.17 -3.56 20.94
N TRP A 162 -7.50 -4.58 20.41
CA TRP A 162 -7.49 -5.93 20.97
C TRP A 162 -6.07 -6.53 20.98
N PRO A 163 -5.17 -6.01 21.83
CA PRO A 163 -3.82 -6.57 21.97
C PRO A 163 -3.80 -8.09 22.21
N SER A 164 -4.83 -8.62 22.87
CA SER A 164 -4.97 -10.06 23.13
C SER A 164 -5.14 -10.90 21.87
N LEU A 165 -5.73 -10.36 20.80
CA LEU A 165 -5.90 -11.07 19.52
C LEU A 165 -4.57 -11.18 18.75
N ILE A 166 -3.68 -10.19 18.85
CA ILE A 166 -2.33 -10.25 18.28
C ILE A 166 -1.53 -11.39 18.91
N LYS A 167 -1.73 -11.66 20.21
CA LYS A 167 -1.08 -12.76 20.93
C LYS A 167 -1.59 -14.15 20.52
N MET A 168 -2.72 -14.23 19.81
CA MET A 168 -3.25 -15.50 19.29
C MET A 168 -2.59 -15.82 17.95
N ASN A 169 -1.60 -16.71 17.97
CA ASN A 169 -0.87 -17.11 16.77
C ASN A 169 -1.81 -17.62 15.67
N GLY A 170 -1.63 -17.10 14.45
CA GLY A 170 -2.47 -17.44 13.31
C GLY A 170 -3.84 -16.74 13.27
N PHE A 171 -4.14 -15.82 14.20
CA PHE A 171 -5.32 -14.96 14.10
C PHE A 171 -5.22 -14.01 12.90
N ILE A 172 -4.04 -13.43 12.66
CA ILE A 172 -3.73 -12.68 11.44
C ILE A 172 -2.85 -13.56 10.57
N LYS A 173 -3.20 -13.62 9.29
CA LYS A 173 -2.47 -14.31 8.23
C LYS A 173 -2.28 -13.34 7.08
N GLU A 174 -1.29 -13.55 6.25
CA GLU A 174 -1.19 -12.90 4.95
C GLU A 174 -1.24 -13.92 3.82
N PHE A 175 -1.82 -13.51 2.71
CA PHE A 175 -1.78 -14.24 1.46
C PHE A 175 -0.69 -13.65 0.57
N VAL A 176 0.31 -14.46 0.23
CA VAL A 176 1.47 -14.02 -0.56
C VAL A 176 1.39 -14.61 -1.96
N THR A 177 1.68 -13.80 -2.97
CA THR A 177 1.78 -14.25 -4.36
C THR A 177 3.19 -14.02 -4.89
N PRO A 178 3.64 -14.79 -5.89
CA PRO A 178 4.94 -14.55 -6.51
C PRO A 178 5.02 -13.15 -7.14
N ILE A 179 6.11 -12.42 -6.89
CA ILE A 179 6.37 -11.10 -7.48
C ILE A 179 6.94 -11.18 -8.89
N VAL A 180 7.72 -12.23 -9.19
CA VAL A 180 8.26 -12.49 -10.52
C VAL A 180 8.07 -13.95 -10.87
N LYS A 181 7.56 -14.21 -12.08
CA LYS A 181 7.60 -15.53 -12.69
C LYS A 181 8.48 -15.52 -13.92
N VAL A 182 9.28 -16.57 -14.09
CA VAL A 182 10.14 -16.77 -15.26
C VAL A 182 9.91 -18.11 -15.91
N TRP A 183 10.00 -18.14 -17.24
CA TRP A 183 9.91 -19.36 -18.04
C TRP A 183 10.89 -19.31 -19.22
N LYS A 184 11.27 -20.48 -19.75
CA LYS A 184 12.15 -20.56 -20.92
C LYS A 184 11.48 -19.94 -22.15
N GLU A 185 12.26 -19.15 -22.90
CA GLU A 185 11.82 -18.51 -24.12
C GLU A 185 11.43 -19.55 -25.20
N GLY A 186 10.44 -19.23 -26.05
CA GLY A 186 9.98 -20.09 -27.15
C GLY A 186 8.90 -21.12 -26.82
N LYS A 187 8.51 -21.30 -25.54
CA LYS A 187 7.38 -22.18 -25.16
C LYS A 187 6.05 -21.41 -25.13
N LYS A 188 4.97 -22.02 -25.64
CA LYS A 188 3.59 -21.49 -25.52
C LYS A 188 3.11 -21.55 -24.07
N ASP A 189 2.18 -20.67 -23.68
CA ASP A 189 1.64 -20.57 -22.31
C ASP A 189 1.11 -21.89 -21.77
N SER A 190 0.52 -22.73 -22.63
CA SER A 190 -0.01 -24.05 -22.28
C SER A 190 1.07 -25.13 -22.03
N GLU A 191 2.33 -24.88 -22.41
CA GLU A 191 3.44 -25.85 -22.41
C GLU A 191 4.53 -25.52 -21.36
N ARG A 192 4.31 -24.48 -20.56
CA ARG A 192 5.24 -24.02 -19.52
C ARG A 192 5.20 -24.97 -18.32
N LYS A 193 6.05 -26.01 -18.34
CA LYS A 193 6.27 -26.93 -17.21
C LYS A 193 7.42 -26.53 -16.27
N ASP A 194 8.31 -25.65 -16.73
CA ASP A 194 9.53 -25.23 -16.02
C ASP A 194 9.43 -23.79 -15.50
N GLU A 195 8.23 -23.35 -15.08
CA GLU A 195 8.06 -22.01 -14.53
C GLU A 195 8.70 -21.91 -13.15
N LYS A 196 9.46 -20.84 -12.91
CA LYS A 196 10.00 -20.54 -11.57
C LYS A 196 9.32 -19.28 -11.05
N CYS A 197 8.88 -19.37 -9.80
CA CYS A 197 8.26 -18.28 -9.06
C CYS A 197 9.26 -17.76 -8.03
N PHE A 198 9.35 -16.44 -7.92
CA PHE A 198 10.11 -15.74 -6.90
C PHE A 198 9.15 -14.87 -6.10
N PHE A 199 9.30 -14.87 -4.77
CA PHE A 199 8.43 -14.10 -3.88
C PHE A 199 9.05 -12.76 -3.51
N THR A 200 10.38 -12.63 -3.63
CA THR A 200 11.08 -11.35 -3.45
C THR A 200 11.90 -10.98 -4.68
N LEU A 201 12.10 -9.67 -4.90
CA LEU A 201 13.02 -9.18 -5.94
C LEU A 201 14.46 -9.60 -5.64
N ALA A 202 14.85 -9.65 -4.36
CA ALA A 202 16.18 -10.07 -3.95
C ALA A 202 16.49 -11.53 -4.35
N GLU A 203 15.52 -12.44 -4.21
CA GLU A 203 15.63 -13.82 -4.70
C GLU A 203 15.78 -13.88 -6.23
N TYR A 204 14.95 -13.10 -6.93
CA TYR A 204 14.97 -13.04 -8.39
C TYR A 204 16.31 -12.52 -8.91
N GLU A 205 16.84 -11.42 -8.36
CA GLU A 205 18.12 -10.86 -8.76
C GLU A 205 19.28 -11.83 -8.49
N LYS A 206 19.28 -12.50 -7.32
CA LYS A 206 20.27 -13.54 -7.00
C LYS A 206 20.22 -14.67 -8.03
N TRP A 207 19.03 -15.08 -8.45
CA TRP A 207 18.85 -16.09 -9.49
C TRP A 207 19.33 -15.62 -10.87
N GLN A 208 19.03 -14.37 -11.26
CA GLN A 208 19.50 -13.79 -12.52
C GLN A 208 21.02 -13.77 -12.59
N ARG A 209 21.70 -13.30 -11.53
CA ARG A 209 23.18 -13.26 -11.46
C ARG A 209 23.81 -14.65 -11.60
N ARG A 210 23.15 -15.69 -11.06
CA ARG A 210 23.60 -17.10 -11.18
C ARG A 210 23.28 -17.71 -12.54
N THR A 211 22.33 -17.16 -13.29
CA THR A 211 21.79 -17.74 -14.52
C THR A 211 22.06 -16.85 -15.73
N ASN A 212 23.32 -16.42 -15.93
CA ASN A 212 23.74 -15.60 -17.08
C ASN A 212 22.83 -14.38 -17.32
N ASN A 213 22.50 -13.65 -16.24
CA ASN A 213 21.58 -12.51 -16.23
C ASN A 213 20.18 -12.81 -16.79
N GLY A 214 19.72 -14.05 -16.71
CA GLY A 214 18.40 -14.48 -17.19
C GLY A 214 18.31 -14.68 -18.71
N LYS A 215 19.43 -14.70 -19.44
CA LYS A 215 19.41 -14.89 -20.90
C LYS A 215 18.73 -16.20 -21.31
N GLY A 216 17.79 -16.14 -22.26
CA GLY A 216 16.97 -17.28 -22.72
C GLY A 216 15.74 -17.57 -21.85
N TRP A 217 15.46 -16.71 -20.86
CA TRP A 217 14.24 -16.73 -20.06
C TRP A 217 13.44 -15.46 -20.30
N LYS A 218 12.11 -15.60 -20.29
CA LYS A 218 11.18 -14.49 -20.26
C LYS A 218 10.65 -14.34 -18.83
N SER A 219 10.66 -13.12 -18.33
CA SER A 219 10.15 -12.74 -17.01
C SER A 219 8.86 -11.94 -17.14
N LYS A 220 7.98 -12.09 -16.15
CA LYS A 220 6.82 -11.20 -15.95
C LYS A 220 6.72 -10.84 -14.49
N TYR A 221 6.52 -9.55 -14.23
CA TYR A 221 6.30 -8.99 -12.91
C TYR A 221 4.82 -9.04 -12.54
N TYR A 222 4.52 -9.37 -11.30
CA TYR A 222 3.18 -9.55 -10.73
C TYR A 222 3.01 -8.64 -9.50
N LYS A 223 3.26 -7.34 -9.68
CA LYS A 223 3.15 -6.34 -8.59
C LYS A 223 1.71 -6.26 -8.06
N GLY A 224 0.74 -6.11 -8.97
CA GLY A 224 -0.68 -6.08 -8.62
C GLY A 224 -1.36 -7.44 -8.72
N LEU A 225 -2.23 -7.77 -7.77
CA LEU A 225 -3.00 -9.02 -7.73
C LEU A 225 -3.90 -9.18 -8.97
N GLY A 226 -4.36 -8.07 -9.57
CA GLY A 226 -5.11 -8.08 -10.82
C GLY A 226 -4.32 -8.60 -12.04
N THR A 227 -2.99 -8.73 -11.93
CA THR A 227 -2.13 -9.27 -12.99
C THR A 227 -2.25 -10.80 -13.11
N SER A 228 -2.65 -11.45 -12.01
CA SER A 228 -2.85 -12.90 -11.96
C SER A 228 -4.19 -13.26 -12.61
N THR A 229 -4.16 -14.31 -13.43
CA THR A 229 -5.35 -14.84 -14.08
C THR A 229 -6.20 -15.65 -13.09
N ALA A 230 -7.48 -15.85 -13.42
CA ALA A 230 -8.35 -16.73 -12.62
C ALA A 230 -7.84 -18.18 -12.56
N LYS A 231 -7.05 -18.62 -13.55
CA LYS A 231 -6.42 -19.95 -13.52
C LYS A 231 -5.32 -20.01 -12.46
N GLU A 232 -4.42 -19.03 -12.46
CA GLU A 232 -3.36 -18.90 -11.44
C GLU A 232 -3.97 -18.75 -10.04
N ALA A 233 -5.05 -17.97 -9.90
CA ALA A 233 -5.77 -17.86 -8.63
C ALA A 233 -6.21 -19.22 -8.08
N LYS A 234 -6.78 -20.07 -8.95
CA LYS A 234 -7.20 -21.42 -8.56
C LYS A 234 -6.02 -22.31 -8.18
N GLU A 235 -4.86 -22.13 -8.82
CA GLU A 235 -3.62 -22.84 -8.47
C GLU A 235 -3.11 -22.39 -7.10
N TYR A 236 -3.02 -21.09 -6.84
CA TYR A 236 -2.58 -20.56 -5.54
C TYR A 236 -3.48 -21.02 -4.39
N PHE A 237 -4.80 -21.02 -4.60
CA PHE A 237 -5.76 -21.44 -3.58
C PHE A 237 -5.81 -22.97 -3.41
N ARG A 238 -5.43 -23.76 -4.42
CA ARG A 238 -5.26 -25.21 -4.26
C ARG A 238 -4.11 -25.52 -3.31
N ASP A 239 -3.01 -24.77 -3.46
CA ASP A 239 -1.81 -24.88 -2.64
C ASP A 239 -1.72 -23.71 -1.65
N ILE A 240 -2.85 -23.41 -0.97
CA ILE A 240 -2.97 -22.23 -0.10
C ILE A 240 -1.94 -22.23 1.03
N GLU A 241 -1.54 -23.40 1.52
CA GLU A 241 -0.52 -23.54 2.56
C GLU A 241 0.86 -23.01 2.13
N GLN A 242 1.16 -22.98 0.83
CA GLN A 242 2.39 -22.40 0.28
C GLN A 242 2.28 -20.88 0.03
N HIS A 243 1.06 -20.34 0.08
CA HIS A 243 0.75 -18.94 -0.15
C HIS A 243 0.21 -18.26 1.12
N GLU A 244 0.19 -18.98 2.25
CA GLU A 244 -0.29 -18.50 3.54
C GLU A 244 0.89 -18.37 4.50
N LEU A 245 1.04 -17.16 5.05
CA LEU A 245 2.00 -16.85 6.10
C LEU A 245 1.25 -16.40 7.35
N GLY A 246 1.37 -17.18 8.43
CA GLY A 246 0.72 -16.89 9.70
C GLY A 246 1.53 -15.92 10.54
N PHE A 247 0.92 -14.84 11.03
CA PHE A 247 1.59 -13.99 12.00
C PHE A 247 1.66 -14.66 13.37
N LYS A 248 2.85 -14.59 13.96
CA LYS A 248 3.18 -15.17 15.26
C LYS A 248 3.64 -14.09 16.21
N TRP A 249 3.01 -14.02 17.38
CA TRP A 249 3.53 -13.24 18.49
C TRP A 249 4.65 -14.01 19.19
N SER A 250 5.77 -13.34 19.40
CA SER A 250 7.00 -13.90 19.96
C SER A 250 7.34 -13.28 21.31
N SER A 251 7.25 -11.96 21.42
CA SER A 251 7.67 -11.22 22.61
C SER A 251 7.05 -9.82 22.65
N GLU A 252 7.23 -9.09 23.76
CA GLU A 252 6.77 -7.70 23.85
C GLU A 252 7.47 -6.76 22.85
N GLN A 253 8.59 -7.18 22.26
CA GLN A 253 9.24 -6.43 21.17
C GLN A 253 8.32 -6.26 19.95
N ASP A 254 7.42 -7.22 19.70
CA ASP A 254 6.43 -7.15 18.63
C ASP A 254 5.47 -5.96 18.84
N CYS A 255 4.99 -5.78 20.07
CA CYS A 255 4.13 -4.67 20.45
C CYS A 255 4.84 -3.32 20.29
N GLU A 256 6.11 -3.27 20.72
CA GLU A 256 6.96 -2.07 20.63
C GLU A 256 7.24 -1.67 19.17
N CYS A 257 7.52 -2.63 18.29
CA CYS A 257 7.72 -2.38 16.87
C CYS A 257 6.45 -1.84 16.19
N ILE A 258 5.28 -2.39 16.53
CA ILE A 258 4.01 -1.89 15.98
C ILE A 258 3.74 -0.46 16.49
N ASP A 259 4.02 -0.18 17.77
CA ASP A 259 3.85 1.18 18.30
C ASP A 259 4.82 2.18 17.64
N LEU A 260 6.09 1.82 17.50
CA LEU A 260 7.09 2.60 16.76
C LEU A 260 6.60 3.01 15.37
N ALA A 261 6.06 2.05 14.62
CA ALA A 261 5.61 2.26 13.25
C ALA A 261 4.40 3.22 13.14
N PHE A 262 3.43 3.16 14.07
CA PHE A 262 2.14 3.82 13.90
C PHE A 262 1.80 4.91 14.93
N ASN A 263 2.60 5.10 15.96
CA ASN A 263 2.37 6.15 16.95
C ASN A 263 2.89 7.51 16.46
N LYS A 264 2.01 8.49 16.29
CA LYS A 264 2.39 9.83 15.79
C LYS A 264 3.46 10.53 16.63
N LYS A 265 3.57 10.20 17.93
CA LYS A 265 4.55 10.83 18.83
C LYS A 265 5.97 10.34 18.64
N ARG A 266 6.17 9.23 17.91
CA ARG A 266 7.46 8.57 17.72
C ARG A 266 8.09 8.89 16.36
N ALA A 267 7.91 10.14 15.91
CA ALA A 267 8.41 10.56 14.60
C ALA A 267 9.94 10.52 14.54
N ASP A 268 10.64 10.88 15.62
CA ASP A 268 12.10 10.87 15.67
C ASP A 268 12.65 9.44 15.74
N ASP A 269 12.07 8.57 16.58
CA ASP A 269 12.40 7.15 16.62
C ASP A 269 12.27 6.49 15.23
N ARG A 270 11.23 6.86 14.46
CA ARG A 270 11.07 6.36 13.09
C ARG A 270 12.17 6.83 12.14
N LYS A 271 12.74 8.02 12.34
CA LYS A 271 13.88 8.47 11.52
C LYS A 271 15.09 7.59 11.76
N GLU A 272 15.39 7.28 13.03
CA GLU A 272 16.49 6.38 13.40
C GLU A 272 16.24 4.97 12.85
N TRP A 273 15.03 4.46 13.00
CA TRP A 273 14.62 3.15 12.47
C TRP A 273 14.74 3.05 10.94
N ILE A 274 14.27 4.05 10.19
CA ILE A 274 14.38 4.08 8.72
C ILE A 274 15.85 4.17 8.29
N ASN A 275 16.66 4.97 9.00
CA ASN A 275 18.08 5.12 8.69
C ASN A 275 18.93 3.89 9.08
N GLY A 276 18.48 3.10 10.06
CA GLY A 276 19.13 1.87 10.49
C GLY A 276 18.87 0.66 9.59
N TYR A 277 17.97 0.77 8.61
CA TYR A 277 17.64 -0.33 7.70
C TYR A 277 18.81 -0.66 6.76
N THR A 278 19.18 -1.93 6.72
CA THR A 278 20.23 -2.45 5.83
C THR A 278 19.63 -2.92 4.51
N GLU A 279 20.15 -2.42 3.38
CA GLU A 279 19.65 -2.81 2.06
C GLU A 279 19.86 -4.30 1.79
N GLY A 280 18.80 -4.97 1.32
CA GLY A 280 18.80 -6.39 1.00
C GLY A 280 18.23 -7.29 2.09
N GLU A 281 17.94 -6.78 3.28
CA GLU A 281 17.12 -7.48 4.26
C GLU A 281 15.67 -7.60 3.74
N HIS A 282 15.09 -8.79 3.85
CA HIS A 282 13.74 -9.07 3.39
C HIS A 282 13.12 -10.15 4.27
N VAL A 283 11.79 -10.24 4.23
CA VAL A 283 11.05 -11.35 4.84
C VAL A 283 11.35 -12.64 4.06
N ASP A 284 11.60 -13.71 4.81
CA ASP A 284 11.79 -15.04 4.26
C ASP A 284 10.41 -15.70 4.05
N HIS A 285 9.90 -15.63 2.82
CA HIS A 285 8.61 -16.20 2.45
C HIS A 285 8.63 -17.73 2.28
N SER A 286 9.77 -18.40 2.52
CA SER A 286 9.82 -19.87 2.54
C SER A 286 9.27 -20.47 3.84
N GLN A 287 9.12 -19.64 4.87
CA GLN A 287 8.57 -20.06 6.16
C GLN A 287 7.04 -19.95 6.15
N SER A 288 6.37 -20.71 7.01
CA SER A 288 4.91 -20.63 7.17
C SER A 288 4.48 -19.61 8.23
N THR A 289 5.43 -19.02 8.95
CA THR A 289 5.16 -18.06 10.02
C THR A 289 6.06 -16.85 9.95
N LEU A 290 5.52 -15.68 10.29
CA LEU A 290 6.23 -14.41 10.35
C LEU A 290 6.01 -13.72 11.70
N THR A 291 7.06 -13.23 12.35
CA THR A 291 6.90 -12.43 13.55
C THR A 291 6.50 -10.99 13.21
N TYR A 292 5.76 -10.33 14.10
CA TYR A 292 5.36 -8.94 13.86
C TYR A 292 6.57 -8.00 13.82
N SER A 293 7.59 -8.25 14.64
CA SER A 293 8.86 -7.51 14.62
C SER A 293 9.61 -7.69 13.30
N ASP A 294 9.73 -8.92 12.78
CA ASP A 294 10.33 -9.16 11.45
C ASP A 294 9.54 -8.46 10.35
N PHE A 295 8.21 -8.53 10.37
CA PHE A 295 7.38 -7.81 9.41
C PHE A 295 7.64 -6.31 9.45
N VAL A 296 7.66 -5.70 10.64
CA VAL A 296 7.93 -4.27 10.78
C VAL A 296 9.35 -3.96 10.28
N GLN A 297 10.36 -4.66 10.77
CA GLN A 297 11.76 -4.33 10.53
C GLN A 297 12.27 -4.72 9.14
N LYS A 298 11.66 -5.69 8.46
CA LYS A 298 12.14 -6.21 7.17
C LYS A 298 11.22 -5.88 6.00
N GLU A 299 9.93 -5.65 6.22
CA GLU A 299 8.96 -5.35 5.16
C GLU A 299 8.41 -3.92 5.27
N LEU A 300 7.82 -3.56 6.41
CA LEU A 300 7.17 -2.24 6.59
C LEU A 300 8.17 -1.08 6.51
N VAL A 301 9.41 -1.29 6.94
CA VAL A 301 10.48 -0.28 6.82
C VAL A 301 10.77 0.07 5.35
N GLN A 302 10.62 -0.88 4.43
CA GLN A 302 10.83 -0.65 3.00
C GLN A 302 9.78 0.34 2.49
N PHE A 303 8.52 0.17 2.90
CA PHE A 303 7.47 1.15 2.65
C PHE A 303 7.83 2.52 3.24
N ALA A 304 8.27 2.59 4.50
CA ALA A 304 8.59 3.87 5.14
C ALA A 304 9.73 4.62 4.42
N LYS A 305 10.77 3.90 3.98
CA LYS A 305 11.86 4.43 3.16
C LYS A 305 11.35 4.88 1.79
N TYR A 306 10.53 4.05 1.14
CA TYR A 306 9.93 4.36 -0.17
C TYR A 306 9.00 5.59 -0.11
N ASP A 307 8.17 5.70 0.94
CA ASP A 307 7.25 6.81 1.13
C ASP A 307 8.01 8.13 1.32
N THR A 308 9.13 8.09 2.03
CA THR A 308 10.04 9.23 2.15
C THR A 308 10.63 9.61 0.79
N TYR A 309 11.15 8.62 0.05
CA TYR A 309 11.73 8.83 -1.28
C TYR A 309 10.73 9.43 -2.29
N ARG A 310 9.47 8.98 -2.31
CA ARG A 310 8.46 9.51 -3.23
C ARG A 310 7.90 10.86 -2.78
N SER A 311 7.94 11.17 -1.49
CA SER A 311 7.30 12.35 -0.92
C SER A 311 8.23 13.56 -0.78
N VAL A 312 9.52 13.31 -0.55
CA VAL A 312 10.55 14.33 -0.34
C VAL A 312 11.36 14.52 -1.63
N PRO A 313 11.50 15.75 -2.15
CA PRO A 313 12.29 15.99 -3.35
C PRO A 313 13.80 15.82 -3.10
N SER A 314 14.55 15.56 -4.17
CA SER A 314 16.01 15.63 -4.12
C SER A 314 16.45 17.10 -3.99
N MET A 315 17.50 17.33 -3.20
CA MET A 315 18.12 18.66 -3.09
C MET A 315 18.79 19.14 -4.39
N VAL A 316 19.10 18.23 -5.33
CA VAL A 316 19.86 18.55 -6.53
C VAL A 316 18.98 19.19 -7.61
N ASP A 317 17.79 18.65 -7.83
CA ASP A 317 16.86 19.11 -8.87
C ASP A 317 15.52 19.63 -8.33
N GLY A 318 15.32 19.60 -7.01
CA GLY A 318 14.07 20.01 -6.38
C GLY A 318 12.88 19.10 -6.71
N PHE A 319 13.10 17.94 -7.33
CA PHE A 319 12.02 17.07 -7.81
C PHE A 319 11.81 15.81 -6.98
N LYS A 320 10.53 15.48 -6.84
CA LYS A 320 10.05 14.14 -6.50
C LYS A 320 10.20 13.21 -7.71
N PRO A 321 10.27 11.89 -7.51
CA PRO A 321 10.39 10.93 -8.62
C PRO A 321 9.31 11.09 -9.70
N SER A 322 8.05 11.35 -9.32
CA SER A 322 6.96 11.56 -10.29
C SER A 322 7.19 12.77 -11.20
N GLN A 323 7.67 13.88 -10.64
CA GLN A 323 8.00 15.09 -11.40
C GLN A 323 9.18 14.83 -12.35
N ARG A 324 10.17 14.06 -11.89
CA ARG A 324 11.32 13.66 -12.70
C ARG A 324 10.94 12.76 -13.87
N LYS A 325 10.02 11.81 -13.66
CA LYS A 325 9.43 10.97 -14.72
C LYS A 325 8.71 11.80 -15.78
N VAL A 326 7.89 12.78 -15.35
CA VAL A 326 7.24 13.74 -16.27
C VAL A 326 8.27 14.50 -17.11
N LEU A 327 9.33 15.01 -16.47
CA LEU A 327 10.35 15.79 -17.17
C LEU A 327 11.19 14.93 -18.12
N PHE A 328 11.60 13.74 -17.68
CA PHE A 328 12.30 12.76 -18.51
C PHE A 328 11.51 12.41 -19.77
N CYS A 329 10.22 12.12 -19.65
CA CYS A 329 9.39 11.82 -20.81
C CYS A 329 9.17 13.05 -21.70
N SER A 330 9.12 14.26 -21.12
CA SER A 330 9.05 15.52 -21.89
C SER A 330 10.30 15.71 -22.74
N PHE A 331 11.47 15.39 -22.18
CA PHE A 331 12.76 15.44 -22.85
C PHE A 331 12.90 14.37 -23.93
N LYS A 332 12.55 13.12 -23.60
CA LYS A 332 12.57 11.97 -24.52
C LYS A 332 11.68 12.19 -25.73
N LYS A 333 10.47 12.73 -25.51
CA LYS A 333 9.51 13.06 -26.58
C LYS A 333 9.88 14.32 -27.37
N LYS A 334 10.82 15.14 -26.86
CA LYS A 334 11.13 16.49 -27.36
C LYS A 334 9.84 17.33 -27.46
N LEU A 335 9.13 17.46 -26.33
CA LEU A 335 7.78 18.02 -26.26
C LEU A 335 7.75 19.55 -26.54
N LYS A 336 7.90 19.92 -27.81
CA LYS A 336 7.89 21.32 -28.28
C LYS A 336 6.47 21.85 -28.56
N ASN A 337 5.59 20.97 -29.04
CA ASN A 337 4.22 21.30 -29.39
C ASN A 337 3.26 20.84 -28.29
N ASP A 338 2.10 21.50 -28.21
CA ASP A 338 1.05 21.17 -27.25
C ASP A 338 0.55 19.73 -27.44
N ILE A 339 0.46 19.01 -26.32
CA ILE A 339 -0.17 17.68 -26.21
C ILE A 339 -1.25 17.73 -25.13
N LYS A 340 -2.34 16.98 -25.30
CA LYS A 340 -3.32 16.82 -24.22
C LYS A 340 -2.67 16.18 -23.01
N VAL A 341 -2.95 16.69 -21.81
CA VAL A 341 -2.39 16.12 -20.56
C VAL A 341 -2.73 14.64 -20.45
N ALA A 342 -3.97 14.23 -20.73
CA ALA A 342 -4.38 12.82 -20.70
C ALA A 342 -3.56 11.92 -21.66
N GLN A 343 -3.21 12.42 -22.86
CA GLN A 343 -2.37 11.67 -23.81
C GLN A 343 -0.92 11.59 -23.34
N PHE A 344 -0.43 12.65 -22.70
CA PHE A 344 0.93 12.67 -22.19
C PHE A 344 1.11 11.73 -21.00
N VAL A 345 0.09 11.60 -20.16
CA VAL A 345 0.06 10.62 -19.06
C VAL A 345 0.25 9.20 -19.59
N GLY A 346 -0.48 8.79 -20.63
CA GLY A 346 -0.29 7.47 -21.26
C GLY A 346 1.15 7.25 -21.75
N TYR A 347 1.75 8.27 -22.39
CA TYR A 347 3.14 8.22 -22.84
C TYR A 347 4.14 8.10 -21.68
N ILE A 348 3.91 8.80 -20.56
CA ILE A 348 4.78 8.71 -19.38
C ILE A 348 4.66 7.33 -18.73
N SER A 349 3.45 6.81 -18.57
CA SER A 349 3.20 5.48 -18.02
C SER A 349 3.95 4.40 -18.79
N GLU A 350 3.94 4.46 -20.12
CA GLU A 350 4.67 3.53 -20.99
C GLU A 350 6.20 3.70 -20.89
N HIS A 351 6.71 4.94 -20.87
CA HIS A 351 8.14 5.19 -21.05
C HIS A 351 8.95 5.36 -19.76
N SER A 352 8.30 5.43 -18.60
CA SER A 352 8.96 5.66 -17.31
C SER A 352 8.61 4.65 -16.21
N ALA A 353 7.94 3.54 -16.55
CA ALA A 353 7.51 2.52 -15.57
C ALA A 353 6.77 3.14 -14.37
N TYR A 354 5.75 3.98 -14.62
CA TYR A 354 5.00 4.62 -13.54
C TYR A 354 3.87 3.71 -13.05
N HIS A 355 3.90 3.34 -11.76
CA HIS A 355 2.98 2.33 -11.19
C HIS A 355 1.85 2.89 -10.31
N HIS A 356 1.79 4.20 -10.02
CA HIS A 356 0.89 4.80 -9.01
C HIS A 356 -0.42 5.38 -9.57
N GLY A 357 -0.86 4.90 -10.73
CA GLY A 357 -2.13 5.30 -11.36
C GLY A 357 -2.11 6.66 -12.07
N GLU A 358 -2.88 6.77 -13.16
CA GLU A 358 -2.87 7.91 -14.07
C GLU A 358 -3.30 9.23 -13.42
N THR A 359 -4.29 9.23 -12.53
CA THR A 359 -4.80 10.44 -11.87
C THR A 359 -3.73 11.17 -11.04
N SER A 360 -2.84 10.44 -10.37
CA SER A 360 -1.73 11.05 -9.62
C SER A 360 -0.74 11.75 -10.56
N LEU A 361 -0.53 11.16 -11.74
CA LEU A 361 0.35 11.70 -12.76
C LEU A 361 -0.25 12.91 -13.47
N GLU A 362 -1.55 12.90 -13.76
CA GLU A 362 -2.31 14.06 -14.24
C GLU A 362 -2.11 15.27 -13.31
N ASN A 363 -2.33 15.07 -12.01
CA ASN A 363 -2.15 16.12 -11.01
C ASN A 363 -0.68 16.59 -10.93
N THR A 364 0.28 15.68 -11.09
CA THR A 364 1.70 16.04 -11.11
C THR A 364 2.02 16.97 -12.28
N ILE A 365 1.53 16.65 -13.49
CA ILE A 365 1.72 17.48 -14.69
C ILE A 365 1.05 18.86 -14.51
N ILE A 366 -0.18 18.87 -13.99
CA ILE A 366 -0.93 20.11 -13.76
C ILE A 366 -0.17 21.01 -12.78
N ASN A 367 0.28 20.47 -11.65
CA ASN A 367 1.04 21.22 -10.65
C ASN A 367 2.38 21.75 -11.19
N MET A 368 3.06 21.00 -12.08
CA MET A 368 4.30 21.47 -12.73
C MET A 368 4.08 22.58 -13.76
N ALA A 369 2.85 22.73 -14.27
CA ALA A 369 2.49 23.72 -15.27
C ALA A 369 1.88 25.01 -14.69
N GLN A 370 1.32 24.95 -13.47
CA GLN A 370 0.68 26.09 -12.82
C GLN A 370 1.61 27.31 -12.71
N ASN A 371 1.06 28.49 -12.99
CA ASN A 371 1.80 29.76 -13.05
C ASN A 371 1.08 30.93 -12.34
N PHE A 372 0.10 30.65 -11.48
CA PHE A 372 -0.57 31.69 -10.70
C PHE A 372 0.30 32.13 -9.50
N VAL A 373 0.06 33.34 -8.98
CA VAL A 373 0.80 33.88 -7.82
C VAL A 373 0.71 32.93 -6.62
N GLY A 374 1.86 32.47 -6.13
CA GLY A 374 1.96 31.49 -5.04
C GLY A 374 2.08 30.03 -5.49
N SER A 375 2.16 29.75 -6.80
CA SER A 375 2.51 28.43 -7.35
C SER A 375 4.01 28.35 -7.67
N ASN A 376 4.39 28.10 -8.92
CA ASN A 376 5.77 27.97 -9.34
C ASN A 376 6.36 29.34 -9.74
N ASN A 377 7.52 29.71 -9.20
CA ASN A 377 8.27 30.87 -9.69
C ASN A 377 8.72 30.67 -11.14
N VAL A 378 9.10 29.44 -11.48
CA VAL A 378 9.40 29.00 -12.85
C VAL A 378 8.70 27.66 -13.08
N ASN A 379 7.67 27.66 -13.91
CA ASN A 379 6.95 26.46 -14.31
C ASN A 379 7.73 25.72 -15.42
N MET A 380 7.91 24.40 -15.24
CA MET A 380 8.66 23.58 -16.20
C MET A 380 7.84 23.20 -17.43
N LEU A 381 6.51 23.29 -17.30
CA LEU A 381 5.56 23.00 -18.35
C LEU A 381 4.67 24.22 -18.58
N VAL A 382 4.24 24.44 -19.82
CA VAL A 382 3.35 25.56 -20.16
C VAL A 382 1.90 25.17 -19.85
N PRO A 383 1.13 26.02 -19.15
CA PRO A 383 -0.29 25.79 -18.90
C PRO A 383 -1.14 26.23 -20.11
N SER A 384 -1.20 25.39 -21.14
CA SER A 384 -2.01 25.66 -22.35
C SER A 384 -3.48 25.25 -22.11
N GLY A 385 -4.22 26.08 -21.37
CA GLY A 385 -5.61 25.85 -20.98
C GLY A 385 -5.89 26.31 -19.55
N GLN A 386 -6.96 25.81 -18.94
CA GLN A 386 -7.32 26.12 -17.55
C GLN A 386 -6.61 25.16 -16.57
N PHE A 387 -5.41 25.54 -16.09
CA PHE A 387 -4.61 24.76 -15.12
C PHE A 387 -4.89 25.14 -13.66
N GLY A 388 -5.96 25.88 -13.43
CA GLY A 388 -6.38 26.35 -12.11
C GLY A 388 -5.83 27.74 -11.81
N THR A 389 -6.42 28.38 -10.82
CA THR A 389 -6.17 29.76 -10.48
C THR A 389 -5.85 29.90 -8.99
N ARG A 390 -5.40 31.10 -8.61
CA ARG A 390 -5.17 31.44 -7.20
C ARG A 390 -6.43 31.37 -6.33
N LEU A 391 -7.65 31.41 -6.91
CA LEU A 391 -8.90 31.43 -6.15
C LEU A 391 -9.10 30.16 -5.33
N GLN A 392 -8.65 29.02 -5.86
CA GLN A 392 -8.72 27.73 -5.16
C GLN A 392 -7.35 27.06 -5.04
N GLY A 393 -6.27 27.84 -5.16
CA GLY A 393 -4.90 27.31 -5.13
C GLY A 393 -4.66 26.23 -6.17
N GLY A 394 -5.21 26.40 -7.37
CA GLY A 394 -5.05 25.49 -8.50
C GLY A 394 -6.05 24.33 -8.55
N LYS A 395 -6.90 24.14 -7.53
CA LYS A 395 -7.90 23.03 -7.50
C LYS A 395 -9.05 23.20 -8.50
N ASP A 396 -9.22 24.40 -9.04
CA ASP A 396 -10.19 24.77 -10.06
C ASP A 396 -9.66 24.51 -11.49
N HIS A 397 -8.65 23.66 -11.64
CA HIS A 397 -8.17 23.22 -12.95
C HIS A 397 -9.24 22.42 -13.71
N ALA A 398 -9.20 22.49 -15.04
CA ALA A 398 -10.05 21.67 -15.88
C ALA A 398 -9.56 20.21 -15.93
N ALA A 399 -10.41 19.31 -16.40
CA ALA A 399 -10.06 17.90 -16.56
C ALA A 399 -8.92 17.71 -17.59
N ALA A 400 -8.02 16.75 -17.32
CA ALA A 400 -6.82 16.48 -18.13
C ALA A 400 -7.08 16.23 -19.63
N ARG A 401 -8.28 15.80 -19.99
CA ARG A 401 -8.71 15.58 -21.39
C ARG A 401 -8.93 16.87 -22.20
N TYR A 402 -9.10 18.02 -21.53
CA TYR A 402 -9.39 19.31 -22.17
C TYR A 402 -8.23 20.29 -22.17
N ILE A 403 -7.21 20.03 -21.35
CA ILE A 403 -6.05 20.92 -21.20
C ILE A 403 -4.82 20.35 -21.89
N TYR A 404 -3.98 21.24 -22.39
CA TYR A 404 -2.78 20.91 -23.14
C TYR A 404 -1.56 21.41 -22.41
N THR A 405 -0.42 20.77 -22.67
CA THR A 405 0.85 21.24 -22.14
C THR A 405 1.98 20.96 -23.11
N ARG A 406 3.10 21.66 -22.90
CA ARG A 406 4.37 21.48 -23.60
C ARG A 406 5.51 21.92 -22.70
N LEU A 407 6.73 21.62 -23.09
CA LEU A 407 7.91 22.06 -22.35
C LEU A 407 8.04 23.59 -22.39
N ALA A 408 8.30 24.22 -21.24
CA ALA A 408 8.60 25.64 -21.22
C ALA A 408 9.98 25.90 -21.85
N ALA A 409 10.15 27.05 -22.52
CA ALA A 409 11.41 27.37 -23.20
C ALA A 409 12.60 27.43 -22.22
N ALA A 410 12.37 27.96 -21.01
CA ALA A 410 13.37 28.04 -19.96
C ALA A 410 13.83 26.66 -19.45
N THR A 411 13.02 25.60 -19.61
CA THR A 411 13.32 24.30 -18.98
C THR A 411 14.57 23.64 -19.55
N ARG A 412 14.82 23.71 -20.87
CA ARG A 412 16.08 23.21 -21.45
C ARG A 412 17.27 24.16 -21.27
N MET A 413 17.03 25.39 -20.82
CA MET A 413 18.11 26.27 -20.36
C MET A 413 18.51 25.91 -18.94
N ILE A 414 17.53 25.59 -18.08
CA ILE A 414 17.76 25.14 -16.70
C ILE A 414 18.43 23.75 -16.69
N PHE A 415 17.91 22.82 -17.49
CA PHE A 415 18.42 21.46 -17.63
C PHE A 415 19.09 21.28 -18.99
N HIS A 416 20.40 21.56 -19.03
CA HIS A 416 21.14 21.63 -20.28
C HIS A 416 21.21 20.26 -20.99
N PRO A 417 20.95 20.16 -22.30
CA PRO A 417 20.91 18.87 -23.01
C PRO A 417 22.22 18.08 -23.00
N ASP A 418 23.37 18.74 -22.83
CA ASP A 418 24.67 18.06 -22.76
C ASP A 418 24.85 17.28 -21.45
N ASP A 419 24.19 17.72 -20.37
CA ASP A 419 24.26 17.04 -19.08
C ASP A 419 23.54 15.69 -19.11
N ASP A 420 22.52 15.53 -19.97
CA ASP A 420 21.75 14.29 -20.13
C ASP A 420 22.68 13.07 -20.33
N LYS A 421 23.87 13.23 -20.94
CA LYS A 421 24.80 12.12 -21.22
C LYS A 421 25.59 11.62 -20.01
N VAL A 422 25.71 12.44 -18.97
CA VAL A 422 26.52 12.12 -17.78
C VAL A 422 25.66 11.76 -16.56
N LEU A 423 24.33 11.84 -16.68
CA LEU A 423 23.41 11.45 -15.63
C LEU A 423 23.39 9.93 -15.45
N THR A 424 23.15 9.50 -14.21
CA THR A 424 22.92 8.09 -13.90
C THR A 424 21.44 7.75 -14.05
N TYR A 425 21.09 7.11 -15.16
CA TYR A 425 19.74 6.60 -15.41
C TYR A 425 19.43 5.36 -14.58
N LEU A 426 18.21 5.29 -14.06
CA LEU A 426 17.70 4.12 -13.38
C LEU A 426 17.24 3.08 -14.40
N ASP A 427 17.26 1.81 -14.00
CA ASP A 427 16.68 0.70 -14.74
C ASP A 427 15.54 0.10 -13.91
N GLU A 428 14.37 -0.03 -14.52
CA GLU A 428 13.21 -0.68 -13.91
C GLU A 428 12.62 -1.65 -14.92
N GLU A 429 12.50 -2.93 -14.53
CA GLU A 429 11.97 -4.00 -15.39
C GLU A 429 12.73 -4.17 -16.74
N GLY A 430 14.02 -3.83 -16.78
CA GLY A 430 14.85 -3.88 -18.00
C GLY A 430 14.66 -2.69 -18.93
N GLN A 431 13.93 -1.67 -18.50
CA GLN A 431 13.74 -0.41 -19.19
C GLN A 431 14.54 0.69 -18.50
N SER A 432 15.36 1.39 -19.27
CA SER A 432 15.98 2.64 -18.81
C SER A 432 14.91 3.73 -18.65
N ILE A 433 14.77 4.20 -17.43
CA ILE A 433 13.78 5.21 -17.01
C ILE A 433 14.49 6.53 -16.68
N GLU A 434 13.91 7.39 -15.83
CA GLU A 434 14.47 8.69 -15.47
C GLU A 434 15.81 8.59 -14.69
N PRO A 435 16.64 9.66 -14.66
CA PRO A 435 17.86 9.66 -13.88
C PRO A 435 17.59 9.71 -12.37
N LYS A 436 18.59 9.39 -11.56
CA LYS A 436 18.50 9.57 -10.10
C LYS A 436 18.11 11.00 -9.72
N TRP A 437 18.72 11.97 -10.40
CA TRP A 437 18.39 13.39 -10.38
C TRP A 437 18.90 14.05 -11.66
N TYR A 438 18.30 15.17 -12.04
CA TYR A 438 18.90 16.08 -13.01
C TYR A 438 19.89 17.03 -12.32
N CYS A 439 20.72 17.70 -13.10
CA CYS A 439 21.63 18.74 -12.61
C CYS A 439 21.25 20.07 -13.26
N PRO A 440 20.37 20.88 -12.63
CA PRO A 440 20.03 22.18 -13.17
C PRO A 440 21.17 23.19 -12.96
N ILE A 441 21.23 24.22 -13.81
CA ILE A 441 22.15 25.37 -13.61
C ILE A 441 21.76 26.26 -12.41
N LEU A 442 20.55 26.10 -11.88
CA LEU A 442 20.01 26.82 -10.73
C LEU A 442 19.28 25.82 -9.81
N PRO A 443 19.41 25.96 -8.47
CA PRO A 443 18.76 25.07 -7.52
C PRO A 443 17.23 25.12 -7.57
#